data_AF-L9VRV1-F1
#
_entry.id   AF-L9VRV1-F1
#
_cell.length_a   1.000
_cell.length_b   1.000
_cell.length_c   1.000
_cell.angle_alpha   90.00
_cell.angle_beta   90.00
_cell.angle_gamma   90.00
#
_symmetry.space_group_name_H-M   'P 1'
#
loop_
_entity.id
_entity.type
_entity.pdbx_description
1 polymer ?
#
loop_
_entity_poly.entity_id
_entity_poly.type
_entity_poly.pdbx_seq_one_letter_code
_entity_poly.pdbx_strand_id
1 'polypeptide(L)'
;MIGNQPDDDRDQCTRNQTHPVTLEDVLALEEGDAIAVRTVIEERVEIFAGRVEADPPSLTAIENDLDEYSCAYLLPVDTNLWWMLEDDQIHDKYHELDELPPYRKAVGEPLTEPPSCSLDYREEEGVLFTLPSPVYNSRRVHHYARDWEYPVVALESGSLVEPENLIPGDYDGQ
;
A
#
# COMPACT_ATOMS: atom_id res chain seq x y z
N MET A 1 -52.45 14.54 -8.71
CA MET A 1 -51.34 15.39 -9.17
C MET A 1 -50.07 14.77 -8.62
N ILE A 2 -49.18 14.41 -9.53
CA ILE A 2 -47.88 13.79 -9.27
C ILE A 2 -46.96 14.90 -8.79
N GLY A 3 -46.36 14.72 -7.62
CA GLY A 3 -45.24 15.52 -7.14
C GLY A 3 -44.10 14.57 -6.83
N ASN A 4 -43.35 14.18 -7.86
CA ASN A 4 -42.07 13.51 -7.70
C ASN A 4 -41.07 14.55 -7.22
N GLN A 5 -40.66 14.47 -5.95
CA GLN A 5 -39.33 14.93 -5.55
C GLN A 5 -38.40 13.72 -5.66
N PRO A 6 -37.27 13.81 -6.39
CA PRO A 6 -36.21 12.85 -6.21
C PRO A 6 -35.54 13.16 -4.87
N ASP A 7 -35.65 12.22 -3.93
CA ASP A 7 -34.71 12.16 -2.82
C ASP A 7 -33.34 11.86 -3.44
N ASP A 8 -32.45 12.85 -3.31
CA ASP A 8 -31.05 12.79 -3.70
C ASP A 8 -30.34 11.91 -2.68
N ASP A 9 -30.42 10.59 -2.86
CA ASP A 9 -29.67 9.57 -2.09
C ASP A 9 -28.17 9.63 -2.46
N ARG A 10 -27.54 10.78 -2.15
CA ARG A 10 -26.08 10.97 -2.18
C ARG A 10 -25.42 10.69 -0.83
N ASP A 11 -26.07 9.89 0.02
CA ASP A 11 -25.41 9.28 1.18
C ASP A 11 -24.76 7.95 0.76
N GLN A 12 -23.69 8.03 -0.02
CA GLN A 12 -22.64 7.01 0.01
C GLN A 12 -21.53 7.50 0.93
N CYS A 13 -21.86 7.68 2.21
CA CYS A 13 -20.87 7.51 3.26
C CYS A 13 -20.64 6.00 3.38
N THR A 14 -19.74 5.46 2.55
CA THR A 14 -19.20 4.11 2.61
C THR A 14 -18.42 3.91 3.91
N ARG A 15 -19.13 3.86 5.04
CA ARG A 15 -18.54 3.46 6.32
C ARG A 15 -18.19 1.98 6.24
N ASN A 16 -16.89 1.69 6.26
CA ASN A 16 -16.31 0.45 6.77
C ASN A 16 -16.64 -0.84 6.02
N GLN A 17 -16.61 -0.84 4.69
CA GLN A 17 -16.53 -2.10 3.95
C GLN A 17 -15.06 -2.53 3.83
N THR A 18 -14.60 -3.42 4.72
CA THR A 18 -13.43 -4.28 4.49
C THR A 18 -13.77 -5.21 3.35
N HIS A 19 -13.51 -4.81 2.11
CA HIS A 19 -13.55 -5.69 0.96
C HIS A 19 -12.12 -5.94 0.54
N PRO A 20 -11.71 -7.20 0.36
CA PRO A 20 -10.36 -7.50 -0.08
C PRO A 20 -10.11 -6.78 -1.40
N VAL A 21 -9.01 -6.03 -1.46
CA VAL A 21 -8.62 -5.29 -2.66
C VAL A 21 -8.25 -6.31 -3.73
N THR A 22 -8.81 -6.15 -4.91
CA THR A 22 -8.64 -7.07 -6.02
C THR A 22 -7.55 -6.60 -6.97
N LEU A 23 -7.09 -7.51 -7.84
CA LEU A 23 -6.18 -7.13 -8.92
C LEU A 23 -6.79 -6.06 -9.84
N GLU A 24 -8.10 -6.11 -10.11
CA GLU A 24 -8.79 -5.13 -10.95
C GLU A 24 -8.72 -3.73 -10.35
N ASP A 25 -8.85 -3.60 -9.03
CA ASP A 25 -8.76 -2.32 -8.33
C ASP A 25 -7.37 -1.69 -8.50
N VAL A 26 -6.31 -2.50 -8.43
CA VAL A 26 -4.92 -2.05 -8.58
C VAL A 26 -4.61 -1.73 -10.04
N LEU A 27 -5.12 -2.51 -10.99
CA LEU A 27 -4.94 -2.28 -12.43
C LEU A 27 -5.67 -1.03 -12.94
N ALA A 28 -6.62 -0.49 -12.17
CA ALA A 28 -7.32 0.75 -12.47
C ALA A 28 -6.56 2.01 -12.05
N LEU A 29 -5.44 1.88 -11.32
CA LEU A 29 -4.58 2.99 -10.90
C LEU A 29 -3.70 3.49 -12.06
N GLU A 30 -3.36 4.77 -12.01
CA GLU A 30 -2.47 5.43 -12.97
C GLU A 30 -1.26 6.08 -12.28
N GLU A 31 -0.17 6.31 -13.02
CA GLU A 31 0.97 7.08 -12.54
C GLU A 31 0.53 8.45 -11.98
N GLY A 32 0.94 8.75 -10.75
CA GLY A 32 0.65 10.00 -10.07
C GLY A 32 -0.63 10.02 -9.24
N ASP A 33 -1.48 8.98 -9.33
CA ASP A 33 -2.64 8.83 -8.45
C ASP A 33 -2.23 8.87 -6.98
N ALA A 34 -3.00 9.62 -6.18
CA ALA A 34 -2.89 9.54 -4.73
C ALA A 34 -3.59 8.25 -4.29
N ILE A 35 -2.95 7.51 -3.39
CA ILE A 35 -3.52 6.29 -2.81
C ILE A 35 -3.38 6.27 -1.30
N ALA A 36 -4.33 5.64 -0.64
CA ALA A 36 -4.25 5.23 0.75
C ALA A 36 -4.65 3.77 0.85
N VAL A 37 -3.90 2.97 1.61
CA VAL A 37 -4.15 1.55 1.80
C VAL A 37 -4.24 1.23 3.27
N ARG A 38 -5.18 0.34 3.62
CA ARG A 38 -5.24 -0.27 4.94
C ARG A 38 -4.81 -1.71 4.83
N THR A 39 -3.91 -2.09 5.73
CA THR A 39 -3.45 -3.46 5.88
C THR A 39 -3.75 -3.99 7.27
N VAL A 40 -3.92 -5.31 7.39
CA VAL A 40 -4.15 -5.98 8.67
C VAL A 40 -3.17 -7.13 8.82
N ILE A 41 -2.36 -7.10 9.89
CA ILE A 41 -1.49 -8.19 10.28
C ILE A 41 -1.80 -8.56 11.73
N GLU A 42 -2.21 -9.81 11.94
CA GLU A 42 -2.63 -10.33 13.24
C GLU A 42 -3.72 -9.43 13.88
N GLU A 43 -3.38 -8.65 14.89
CA GLU A 43 -4.27 -7.72 15.60
C GLU A 43 -3.91 -6.24 15.35
N ARG A 44 -2.98 -5.98 14.42
CA ARG A 44 -2.49 -4.63 14.09
C ARG A 44 -3.07 -4.15 12.77
N VAL A 45 -3.49 -2.90 12.77
CA VAL A 45 -3.92 -2.19 11.57
C VAL A 45 -2.85 -1.18 11.20
N GLU A 46 -2.44 -1.18 9.94
CA GLU A 46 -1.53 -0.17 9.41
C GLU A 46 -2.20 0.54 8.23
N ILE A 47 -1.97 1.84 8.13
CA ILE A 47 -2.46 2.69 7.05
C ILE A 47 -1.25 3.35 6.41
N PHE A 48 -1.12 3.18 5.10
CA PHE A 48 -0.09 3.83 4.31
C PHE A 48 -0.75 4.76 3.31
N ALA A 49 -0.13 5.92 3.04
CA ALA A 49 -0.59 6.79 1.97
C ALA A 49 0.60 7.39 1.21
N GLY A 50 0.36 7.67 -0.06
CA GLY A 50 1.41 8.07 -0.98
C GLY A 50 0.91 8.32 -2.39
N ARG A 51 1.82 8.19 -3.35
CA ARG A 51 1.53 8.31 -4.78
C ARG A 51 2.08 7.14 -5.57
N VAL A 52 1.34 6.74 -6.59
CA VAL A 52 1.79 5.74 -7.57
C VAL A 52 2.92 6.35 -8.41
N GLU A 53 4.06 5.67 -8.50
CA GLU A 53 5.24 6.18 -9.22
C GLU A 53 5.33 5.74 -10.68
N ALA A 54 4.55 4.73 -11.09
CA ALA A 54 4.53 4.21 -12.45
C ALA A 54 3.20 3.53 -12.76
N ASP A 55 2.82 3.48 -14.03
CA ASP A 55 1.63 2.76 -14.48
C ASP A 55 1.73 1.25 -14.17
N PRO A 56 0.60 0.58 -13.84
CA PRO A 56 0.60 -0.85 -13.58
C PRO A 56 0.95 -1.63 -14.86
N PRO A 57 1.60 -2.80 -14.72
CA PRO A 57 1.80 -3.69 -15.85
C PRO A 57 0.46 -4.19 -16.40
N SER A 58 0.43 -4.57 -17.67
CA SER A 58 -0.77 -5.18 -18.24
C SER A 58 -1.08 -6.53 -17.60
N LEU A 59 -2.36 -6.92 -17.58
CA LEU A 59 -2.78 -8.24 -17.07
C LEU A 59 -1.96 -9.39 -17.70
N THR A 60 -1.71 -9.32 -19.01
CA THR A 60 -0.88 -10.33 -19.70
C THR A 60 0.57 -10.33 -19.22
N ALA A 61 1.15 -9.18 -18.86
CA ALA A 61 2.49 -9.15 -18.28
C ALA A 61 2.52 -9.82 -16.90
N ILE A 62 1.49 -9.58 -16.08
CA ILE A 62 1.32 -10.20 -14.76
C ILE A 62 1.18 -11.71 -14.88
N GLU A 63 0.28 -12.19 -15.74
CA GLU A 63 0.06 -13.62 -15.97
C GLU A 63 1.33 -14.34 -16.45
N ASN A 64 2.23 -13.65 -17.15
CA ASN A 64 3.52 -14.22 -17.59
C ASN A 64 4.61 -14.16 -16.51
N ASP A 65 4.47 -13.29 -15.52
CA ASP A 65 5.43 -13.11 -14.43
C ASP A 65 5.10 -14.03 -13.23
N LEU A 66 3.83 -14.43 -13.09
CA LEU A 66 3.37 -15.40 -12.10
C LEU A 66 3.88 -16.82 -12.41
N ASP A 67 4.98 -17.21 -11.80
CA ASP A 67 5.39 -18.60 -11.53
C ASP A 67 4.71 -19.12 -10.23
N GLU A 68 4.59 -20.45 -10.09
CA GLU A 68 3.90 -21.22 -9.03
C GLU A 68 4.30 -20.86 -7.58
N TYR A 69 5.38 -20.07 -7.40
CA TYR A 69 5.87 -19.61 -6.10
C TYR A 69 6.16 -18.10 -6.02
N SER A 70 5.71 -17.31 -7.00
CA SER A 70 6.13 -15.91 -7.16
C SER A 70 4.98 -14.93 -7.00
N CYS A 71 5.34 -13.74 -6.53
CA CYS A 71 4.46 -12.59 -6.47
C CYS A 71 4.77 -11.68 -7.67
N ALA A 72 3.75 -11.16 -8.34
CA ALA A 72 3.91 -10.19 -9.41
C ALA A 72 4.07 -8.79 -8.80
N TYR A 73 5.17 -8.13 -9.12
CA TYR A 73 5.35 -6.72 -8.77
C TYR A 73 4.44 -5.85 -9.65
N LEU A 74 3.57 -5.06 -9.02
CA LEU A 74 2.62 -4.26 -9.77
C LEU A 74 3.01 -2.79 -9.79
N LEU A 75 3.13 -2.17 -8.62
CA LEU A 75 3.17 -0.71 -8.54
C LEU A 75 4.14 -0.21 -7.47
N PRO A 76 5.17 0.56 -7.83
CA PRO A 76 5.91 1.35 -6.87
C PRO A 76 5.05 2.48 -6.30
N VAL A 77 5.19 2.72 -5.00
CA VAL A 77 4.46 3.75 -4.25
C VAL A 77 5.44 4.62 -3.46
N ASP A 78 5.50 5.91 -3.81
CA ASP A 78 6.17 6.94 -3.01
C ASP A 78 5.30 7.24 -1.78
N THR A 79 5.61 6.55 -0.69
CA THR A 79 4.85 6.61 0.56
C THR A 79 5.34 7.80 1.37
N ASN A 80 4.41 8.65 1.82
CA ASN A 80 4.71 9.83 2.64
C ASN A 80 3.97 9.82 3.99
N LEU A 81 3.22 8.76 4.27
CA LEU A 81 2.47 8.56 5.50
C LEU A 81 2.49 7.07 5.84
N TRP A 82 2.74 6.77 7.11
CA TRP A 82 2.57 5.46 7.70
C TRP A 82 2.05 5.60 9.12
N TRP A 83 0.83 5.13 9.33
CA TRP A 83 0.18 5.07 10.63
C TRP A 83 0.03 3.62 11.08
N MET A 84 0.43 3.35 12.31
CA MET A 84 0.16 2.09 12.99
C MET A 84 -0.90 2.35 14.07
N LEU A 85 -1.97 1.57 14.02
CA LEU A 85 -3.08 1.62 14.94
C LEU A 85 -2.91 0.47 15.95
N GLU A 86 -2.64 0.81 17.20
CA GLU A 86 -2.38 -0.12 18.31
C GLU A 86 -2.95 0.47 19.61
N ASP A 87 -3.64 -0.35 20.41
CA ASP A 87 -4.21 0.05 21.72
C ASP A 87 -5.05 1.35 21.68
N ASP A 88 -5.94 1.49 20.67
CA ASP A 88 -6.76 2.69 20.43
C ASP A 88 -5.95 3.98 20.17
N GLN A 89 -4.67 3.86 19.84
CA GLN A 89 -3.77 4.97 19.52
C GLN A 89 -3.29 4.91 18.07
N ILE A 90 -3.02 6.08 17.51
CA ILE A 90 -2.38 6.24 16.21
C ILE A 90 -0.92 6.61 16.43
N HIS A 91 -0.02 5.78 15.92
CA HIS A 91 1.42 5.98 15.95
C HIS A 91 1.92 6.33 14.55
N ASP A 92 2.56 7.50 14.42
CA ASP A 92 3.25 7.88 13.18
C ASP A 92 4.60 7.14 13.07
N LYS A 93 4.68 6.32 12.04
CA LYS A 93 5.82 5.44 11.73
C LYS A 93 6.59 5.89 10.49
N TYR A 94 6.18 6.98 9.83
CA TYR A 94 6.76 7.39 8.55
C TYR A 94 8.29 7.59 8.61
N HIS A 95 8.81 8.08 9.73
CA HIS A 95 10.26 8.23 9.94
C HIS A 95 11.05 6.93 9.74
N GLU A 96 10.46 5.75 9.97
CA GLU A 96 11.13 4.46 9.74
C GLU A 96 11.42 4.20 8.25
N LEU A 97 10.65 4.80 7.34
CA LEU A 97 10.88 4.74 5.88
C LEU A 97 11.85 5.81 5.40
N ASP A 98 11.73 7.04 5.91
CA ASP A 98 12.60 8.17 5.53
C ASP A 98 14.06 7.96 5.99
N GLU A 99 14.28 7.18 7.05
CA GLU A 99 15.61 6.88 7.57
C GLU A 99 16.29 5.65 6.93
N LEU A 100 15.72 5.07 5.88
CA LEU A 100 16.27 3.88 5.25
C LEU A 100 17.66 4.15 4.62
N PRO A 101 18.70 3.36 4.98
CA PRO A 101 20.07 3.64 4.57
C PRO A 101 20.37 3.26 3.11
N PRO A 102 21.04 4.12 2.32
CA PRO A 102 21.45 3.75 0.96
C PRO A 102 22.46 2.59 0.97
N TYR A 103 22.52 1.84 -0.13
CA TYR A 103 23.33 0.61 -0.24
C TYR A 103 24.23 0.60 -1.48
N ARG A 104 25.12 -0.40 -1.59
CA ARG A 104 25.95 -0.65 -2.79
C ARG A 104 26.00 -2.14 -3.08
N LYS A 105 25.70 -2.54 -4.32
CA LYS A 105 25.76 -3.95 -4.73
C LYS A 105 27.20 -4.47 -4.75
N ALA A 106 28.15 -3.66 -5.23
CA ALA A 106 29.56 -4.02 -5.22
C ALA A 106 30.49 -2.87 -4.78
N VAL A 107 31.72 -3.23 -4.40
CA VAL A 107 32.78 -2.26 -4.10
C VAL A 107 33.15 -1.52 -5.39
N GLY A 108 33.08 -0.19 -5.34
CA GLY A 108 33.40 0.68 -6.50
C GLY A 108 32.17 1.16 -7.26
N GLU A 109 31.00 0.60 -7.01
CA GLU A 109 29.73 1.10 -7.55
C GLU A 109 29.21 2.33 -6.77
N PRO A 110 28.35 3.15 -7.40
CA PRO A 110 27.68 4.25 -6.71
C PRO A 110 26.79 3.76 -5.57
N LEU A 111 26.50 4.64 -4.60
CA LEU A 111 25.40 4.41 -3.67
C LEU A 111 24.08 4.37 -4.44
N THR A 112 23.24 3.41 -4.08
CA THR A 112 21.88 3.25 -4.58
C THR A 112 20.94 3.58 -3.44
N GLU A 113 19.92 4.38 -3.73
CA GLU A 113 18.84 4.67 -2.78
C GLU A 113 18.05 3.39 -2.45
N PRO A 114 17.39 3.34 -1.29
CA PRO A 114 16.42 2.29 -0.99
C PRO A 114 15.34 2.22 -2.08
N PRO A 115 14.80 1.04 -2.38
CA PRO A 115 13.61 0.94 -3.22
C PRO A 115 12.39 1.53 -2.50
N SER A 116 11.41 1.98 -3.26
CA SER A 116 10.11 2.43 -2.76
C SER A 116 9.29 1.27 -2.17
N CYS A 117 8.21 1.61 -1.46
CA CYS A 117 7.17 0.63 -1.12
C CYS A 117 6.45 0.18 -2.39
N SER A 118 5.71 -0.93 -2.34
CA SER A 118 4.96 -1.38 -3.51
C SER A 118 3.63 -2.05 -3.19
N LEU A 119 2.75 -2.07 -4.19
CA LEU A 119 1.66 -3.03 -4.27
C LEU A 119 2.12 -4.20 -5.14
N ASP A 120 2.02 -5.39 -4.58
CA ASP A 120 2.32 -6.65 -5.25
C ASP A 120 1.07 -7.54 -5.27
N TYR A 121 1.00 -8.50 -6.20
CA TYR A 121 -0.12 -9.44 -6.32
C TYR A 121 0.34 -10.90 -6.28
N ARG A 122 -0.38 -11.71 -5.51
CA ARG A 122 -0.17 -13.16 -5.42
C ARG A 122 -1.52 -13.86 -5.55
N GLU A 123 -1.63 -14.84 -6.44
CA GLU A 123 -2.91 -15.47 -6.80
C GLU A 123 -3.71 -15.99 -5.59
N GLU A 124 -3.03 -16.60 -4.61
CA GLU A 124 -3.67 -17.17 -3.42
C GLU A 124 -3.91 -16.17 -2.28
N GLU A 125 -3.14 -15.06 -2.24
CA GLU A 125 -3.15 -14.11 -1.10
C GLU A 125 -3.78 -12.75 -1.45
N GLY A 126 -3.99 -12.47 -2.74
CA GLY A 126 -4.52 -11.21 -3.23
C GLY A 126 -3.46 -10.12 -3.35
N VAL A 127 -3.85 -8.89 -3.03
CA VAL A 127 -2.97 -7.71 -3.10
C VAL A 127 -2.24 -7.53 -1.76
N LEU A 128 -0.93 -7.39 -1.85
CA LEU A 128 -0.02 -7.19 -0.73
C LEU A 128 0.61 -5.79 -0.85
N PHE A 129 0.73 -5.08 0.27
CA PHE A 129 1.59 -3.91 0.37
C PHE A 129 2.94 -4.36 0.91
N THR A 130 4.03 -3.99 0.23
CA THR A 130 5.37 -4.45 0.54
C THR A 130 6.22 -3.29 1.04
N LEU A 131 6.78 -3.44 2.24
CA LEU A 131 7.78 -2.50 2.77
C LEU A 131 9.21 -2.98 2.48
N PRO A 132 10.10 -2.08 2.03
CA PRO A 132 11.49 -2.41 1.76
C PRO A 132 12.27 -2.60 3.08
N SER A 133 12.83 -3.79 3.29
CA SER A 133 13.64 -4.12 4.48
C SER A 133 15.13 -4.24 4.14
N PRO A 134 16.04 -3.54 4.85
CA PRO A 134 17.47 -3.66 4.60
C PRO A 134 18.01 -5.00 5.11
N VAL A 135 18.65 -5.76 4.22
CA VAL A 135 19.38 -6.98 4.58
C VAL A 135 20.85 -6.65 4.82
N TYR A 136 21.30 -6.84 6.05
CA TYR A 136 22.64 -6.46 6.48
C TYR A 136 23.67 -7.59 6.33
N ASN A 137 24.89 -7.22 5.95
CA ASN A 137 26.10 -8.02 6.17
C ASN A 137 27.05 -7.24 7.10
N SER A 138 27.12 -7.67 8.36
CA SER A 138 27.84 -6.98 9.43
C SER A 138 27.30 -5.57 9.68
N ARG A 139 27.96 -4.52 9.15
CA ARG A 139 27.58 -3.11 9.34
C ARG A 139 27.14 -2.41 8.04
N ARG A 140 26.89 -3.17 6.98
CA ARG A 140 26.55 -2.63 5.66
C ARG A 140 25.27 -3.26 5.15
N VAL A 141 24.43 -2.47 4.50
CA VAL A 141 23.30 -2.98 3.73
C VAL A 141 23.86 -3.68 2.49
N HIS A 142 23.51 -4.95 2.32
CA HIS A 142 23.89 -5.76 1.17
C HIS A 142 22.88 -5.60 0.02
N HIS A 143 21.60 -5.66 0.36
CA HIS A 143 20.46 -5.44 -0.54
C HIS A 143 19.22 -5.12 0.30
N TYR A 144 18.13 -4.79 -0.37
CA TYR A 144 16.81 -4.70 0.21
C TYR A 144 15.99 -5.92 -0.18
N ALA A 145 15.24 -6.45 0.78
CA ALA A 145 14.30 -7.56 0.58
C ALA A 145 12.87 -7.10 0.82
N ARG A 146 11.92 -7.86 0.28
CA ARG A 146 10.47 -7.69 0.44
C ARG A 146 9.96 -8.45 1.66
N ASP A 147 10.66 -8.33 2.78
CA ASP A 147 10.42 -9.22 3.95
C ASP A 147 9.10 -8.91 4.68
N TRP A 148 8.56 -7.71 4.50
CA TRP A 148 7.30 -7.30 5.12
C TRP A 148 6.22 -7.17 4.06
N GLU A 149 5.38 -8.21 3.99
CA GLU A 149 4.24 -8.30 3.09
C GLU A 149 2.95 -8.17 3.90
N TYR A 150 2.17 -7.14 3.61
CA TYR A 150 0.98 -6.77 4.36
C TYR A 150 -0.28 -6.94 3.51
N PRO A 151 -1.20 -7.87 3.84
CA PRO A 151 -2.45 -8.03 3.09
C PRO A 151 -3.28 -6.74 3.08
N VAL A 152 -3.65 -6.29 1.88
CA VAL A 152 -4.43 -5.06 1.70
C VAL A 152 -5.92 -5.37 1.79
N VAL A 153 -6.59 -4.75 2.77
CA VAL A 153 -8.02 -4.99 3.06
C VAL A 153 -8.91 -3.79 2.71
N ALA A 154 -8.32 -2.68 2.32
CA ALA A 154 -8.99 -1.53 1.71
C ALA A 154 -7.97 -0.66 0.96
N LEU A 155 -8.42 -0.05 -0.14
CA LEU A 155 -7.67 0.88 -0.98
C LEU A 155 -8.59 2.05 -1.32
N GLU A 156 -8.13 3.26 -1.09
CA GLU A 156 -8.70 4.49 -1.63
C GLU A 156 -7.74 5.07 -2.67
N SER A 157 -8.29 5.60 -3.76
CA SER A 157 -7.49 6.19 -4.83
C SER A 157 -8.18 7.39 -5.50
N GLY A 158 -7.36 8.24 -6.13
CA GLY A 158 -7.80 9.34 -6.98
C GLY A 158 -6.85 10.53 -6.94
N SER A 159 -7.34 11.71 -7.31
CA SER A 159 -6.51 12.93 -7.29
C SER A 159 -6.07 13.38 -5.89
N LEU A 160 -6.86 13.00 -4.87
CA LEU A 160 -6.66 13.25 -3.45
C LEU A 160 -7.30 12.09 -2.69
N VAL A 161 -6.66 11.70 -1.59
CA VAL A 161 -7.18 10.69 -0.65
C VAL A 161 -7.14 11.27 0.76
N GLU A 162 -8.00 10.77 1.63
CA GLU A 162 -8.10 11.15 3.04
C GLU A 162 -7.85 9.88 3.87
N PRO A 163 -6.59 9.59 4.26
CA PRO A 163 -6.23 8.33 4.93
C PRO A 163 -7.04 8.06 6.21
N GLU A 164 -7.60 9.10 6.82
CA GLU A 164 -8.48 9.00 7.98
C GLU A 164 -9.75 8.19 7.70
N ASN A 165 -10.24 8.17 6.44
CA ASN A 165 -11.40 7.39 6.03
C ASN A 165 -11.15 5.88 6.10
N LEU A 166 -9.89 5.46 6.14
CA LEU A 166 -9.50 4.06 6.29
C LEU A 166 -9.41 3.61 7.75
N ILE A 167 -9.46 4.52 8.72
CA ILE A 167 -9.44 4.19 10.15
C ILE A 167 -10.70 3.38 10.48
N PRO A 168 -10.58 2.17 11.05
CA PRO A 168 -11.72 1.39 11.50
C PRO A 168 -12.57 2.17 12.52
N GLY A 169 -13.90 2.09 12.43
CA GLY A 169 -14.80 2.90 13.26
C GLY A 169 -14.78 2.57 14.77
N ASP A 170 -14.10 1.51 15.18
CA ASP A 170 -13.80 1.19 16.58
C ASP A 170 -12.59 1.96 17.14
N TYR A 171 -11.78 2.57 16.29
CA TYR A 171 -10.66 3.46 16.64
C TYR A 171 -11.07 4.94 16.78
N ASP A 172 -12.36 5.23 16.98
CA ASP A 172 -12.86 6.60 17.20
C ASP A 172 -12.18 7.20 18.45
N GLY A 173 -11.07 7.89 18.24
CA GLY A 173 -10.18 8.41 19.26
C GLY A 173 -10.94 9.15 20.36
N GLN A 174 -10.83 8.65 21.59
CA GLN A 174 -11.30 9.33 22.80
C GLN A 174 -10.35 10.45 23.23
#